data_AF-A0A3D3HSL3-F1
#
_entry.id   AF-A0A3D3HSL3-F1
#
_cell.length_a   1.000
_cell.length_b   1.000
_cell.length_c   1.000
_cell.angle_alpha   90.00
_cell.angle_beta   90.00
_cell.angle_gamma   90.00
#
_symmetry.space_group_name_H-M   'P 1'
#
loop_
_entity.id
_entity.type
_entity.pdbx_description
1 polymer ?
#
loop_
_entity_poly.entity_id
_entity_poly.type
_entity_poly.pdbx_seq_one_letter_code
_entity_poly.pdbx_strand_id
1 'polypeptide(L)' 'MVKAETLATQATKTAYDWMVDAKSAIDSVFGDGYAAGHPELVSGFIQTAALDQAGMYLRAIAESLENNKAD' A
#
# COMPACT_ATOMS: atom_id res chain seq x y z
N MET A 1 5.55 -21.84 7.74
CA MET A 1 6.14 -20.65 8.39
C MET A 1 6.88 -19.87 7.32
N VAL A 2 6.43 -18.66 6.97
CA VAL A 2 7.12 -17.81 5.99
C VAL A 2 8.39 -17.28 6.66
N LYS A 3 9.55 -17.39 5.99
CA LYS A 3 10.82 -16.92 6.56
C LYS A 3 10.85 -15.38 6.57
N ALA A 4 11.50 -14.77 7.56
CA ALA A 4 11.65 -13.31 7.63
C ALA A 4 12.34 -12.73 6.39
N GLU A 5 13.31 -13.47 5.83
CA GLU A 5 14.03 -13.10 4.60
C GLU A 5 13.08 -13.02 3.40
N THR A 6 12.15 -13.97 3.25
CA THR A 6 11.09 -13.91 2.21
C THR A 6 10.11 -12.75 2.41
N LEU A 7 9.81 -12.39 3.66
CA LEU A 7 8.95 -11.24 3.98
C LEU A 7 9.63 -9.91 3.67
N ALA A 8 10.92 -9.76 3.97
CA ALA A 8 11.67 -8.54 3.66
C ALA A 8 11.76 -8.32 2.13
N THR A 9 12.08 -9.36 1.36
CA THR A 9 12.09 -9.28 -0.11
C THR A 9 10.71 -8.94 -0.68
N GLN A 10 9.64 -9.53 -0.11
CA GLN A 10 8.27 -9.21 -0.51
C GLN A 10 7.93 -7.76 -0.20
N ALA A 11 8.24 -7.28 1.01
CA ALA A 11 7.94 -5.91 1.44
C ALA A 11 8.62 -4.87 0.55
N THR A 12 9.90 -5.08 0.21
CA THR A 12 10.61 -4.18 -0.72
C THR A 12 9.99 -4.18 -2.11
N LYS A 13 9.58 -5.35 -2.62
CA LYS A 13 8.91 -5.44 -3.93
C LYS A 13 7.57 -4.69 -3.91
N THR A 14 6.74 -4.93 -2.91
CA THR A 14 5.45 -4.23 -2.76
C THR A 14 5.64 -2.72 -2.68
N ALA A 15 6.61 -2.25 -1.91
CA ALA A 15 6.90 -0.83 -1.80
C ALA A 15 7.38 -0.21 -3.12
N TYR A 16 8.16 -0.94 -3.92
CA TYR A 16 8.57 -0.51 -5.26
C TYR A 16 7.36 -0.37 -6.19
N ASP A 17 6.50 -1.40 -6.24
CA ASP A 17 5.31 -1.39 -7.09
C ASP A 17 4.41 -0.18 -6.74
N TRP A 18 4.17 0.06 -5.44
CA TRP A 18 3.42 1.23 -4.97
C TRP A 18 4.05 2.56 -5.34
N MET A 19 5.38 2.64 -5.39
CA MET A 19 6.08 3.85 -5.77
C MET A 19 5.93 4.15 -7.27
N VAL A 20 5.97 3.11 -8.11
CA VAL A 20 5.71 3.24 -9.55
C VAL A 20 4.27 3.69 -9.80
N ASP A 21 3.32 3.07 -9.12
CA ASP A 21 1.90 3.41 -9.24
C ASP A 21 1.62 4.83 -8.74
N ALA A 22 2.16 5.21 -7.57
CA ALA A 22 2.03 6.56 -7.03
C ALA A 22 2.60 7.61 -7.98
N LYS A 23 3.79 7.36 -8.55
CA LYS A 23 4.39 8.25 -9.55
C LYS A 23 3.48 8.41 -10.76
N SER A 24 2.97 7.30 -11.31
CA SER A 24 2.08 7.32 -12.47
C SER A 24 0.77 8.06 -12.18
N ALA A 25 0.17 7.83 -11.01
CA ALA A 25 -1.07 8.49 -10.61
C ALA A 25 -0.88 10.01 -10.44
N ILE A 26 0.20 10.44 -9.79
CA ILE A 26 0.51 11.86 -9.61
C ILE A 26 0.79 12.53 -10.97
N ASP A 27 1.63 11.92 -11.81
CA ASP A 27 1.91 12.43 -13.15
C ASP A 27 0.61 12.52 -13.99
N SER A 28 -0.32 11.56 -13.85
CA SER A 28 -1.60 11.58 -14.58
C SER A 28 -2.55 12.72 -14.18
N VAL A 29 -2.46 13.22 -12.94
CA VAL A 29 -3.36 14.26 -12.41
C VAL A 29 -2.75 15.64 -12.61
N PHE A 30 -1.44 15.78 -12.42
CA PHE A 30 -0.75 17.07 -12.37
C PHE A 30 0.14 17.36 -13.58
N GLY A 31 0.36 16.36 -14.44
CA GLY A 31 1.17 16.46 -15.65
C GLY A 31 2.49 15.67 -15.57
N ASP A 32 3.05 15.35 -16.74
CA ASP A 32 4.25 14.54 -16.87
C ASP A 32 5.44 15.14 -16.10
N GLY A 33 6.06 14.32 -15.24
CA GLY A 33 7.24 14.70 -14.47
C GLY A 33 6.95 15.46 -13.18
N TYR A 34 5.68 15.77 -12.89
CA TYR A 34 5.30 16.44 -11.65
C TYR A 34 5.72 15.64 -10.41
N ALA A 35 5.52 14.33 -10.42
CA ALA A 35 5.93 13.45 -9.33
C ALA A 35 7.45 13.47 -9.08
N ALA A 36 8.25 13.66 -10.11
CA ALA A 36 9.71 13.76 -9.98
C ALA A 36 10.15 15.08 -9.33
N GLY A 37 9.40 16.17 -9.56
CA GLY A 37 9.61 17.46 -8.89
C GLY A 37 9.07 17.51 -7.46
N HIS A 38 8.18 16.57 -7.10
CA HIS A 38 7.44 16.54 -5.83
C HIS A 38 7.48 15.15 -5.16
N PRO A 39 8.67 14.63 -4.79
CA PRO A 39 8.82 13.30 -4.18
C PRO A 39 8.03 13.15 -2.86
N GLU A 40 7.77 14.25 -2.16
CA GLU A 40 6.92 14.30 -0.96
C GLU A 40 5.48 13.83 -1.24
N LEU A 41 4.94 14.11 -2.43
CA LEU A 41 3.61 13.66 -2.82
C LEU A 41 3.59 12.15 -3.05
N VAL A 42 4.65 11.59 -3.66
CA VAL A 42 4.80 10.15 -3.83
C VAL A 42 4.84 9.46 -2.47
N SER A 43 5.63 9.98 -1.53
CA SER A 43 5.69 9.46 -0.15
C SER A 43 4.32 9.51 0.55
N GLY A 44 3.62 10.65 0.46
CA GLY A 44 2.29 10.82 1.06
C GLY A 44 1.25 9.87 0.45
N PHE A 45 1.31 9.66 -0.86
CA PHE A 45 0.44 8.72 -1.57
C PHE A 45 0.67 7.29 -1.09
N ILE A 46 1.93 6.83 -1.06
CA ILE A 46 2.29 5.48 -0.62
C ILE A 46 1.83 5.25 0.82
N GLN A 47 2.05 6.20 1.73
CA GLN A 47 1.61 6.10 3.12
C GLN A 47 0.08 6.00 3.23
N THR A 48 -0.65 6.78 2.44
CA THR A 48 -2.11 6.74 2.40
C THR A 48 -2.61 5.38 1.91
N ALA A 49 -2.02 4.86 0.81
CA ALA A 49 -2.35 3.54 0.28
C ALA A 49 -2.05 2.40 1.27
N ALA A 50 -0.92 2.48 1.97
CA ALA A 50 -0.55 1.51 3.00
C ALA A 50 -1.55 1.48 4.16
N LEU A 51 -2.01 2.66 4.61
CA LEU A 51 -2.99 2.79 5.68
C LEU A 51 -4.36 2.24 5.25
N ASP A 52 -4.80 2.52 4.02
CA ASP A 52 -6.05 1.99 3.47
C ASP A 52 -6.02 0.44 3.42
N GLN A 53 -4.93 -0.13 2.90
CA GLN A 53 -4.76 -1.59 2.86
C GLN A 53 -4.76 -2.21 4.26
N ALA A 54 -4.07 -1.59 5.22
CA ALA A 54 -4.09 -2.04 6.61
C ALA A 54 -5.52 -1.99 7.20
N GLY A 55 -6.28 -0.92 6.91
CA GLY A 55 -7.68 -0.80 7.29
C GLY A 55 -8.55 -1.92 6.71
N MET A 56 -8.37 -2.26 5.43
CA MET A 56 -9.09 -3.37 4.79
C MET A 56 -8.78 -4.72 5.45
N TYR A 57 -7.52 -4.99 5.78
CA TYR A 57 -7.15 -6.22 6.48
C TYR A 57 -7.77 -6.29 7.88
N LEU A 58 -7.74 -5.20 8.63
CA LEU A 58 -8.38 -5.13 9.95
C LEU A 58 -9.88 -5.39 9.86
N ARG A 59 -10.55 -4.80 8.86
CA ARG A 59 -11.97 -5.03 8.60
C ARG A 59 -12.25 -6.50 8.29
N ALA A 60 -11.49 -7.11 7.39
CA ALA A 60 -11.67 -8.53 7.04
C ALA A 60 -11.48 -9.46 8.25
N ILE A 61 -10.52 -9.15 9.12
CA ILE A 61 -10.33 -9.89 10.38
C ILE A 61 -11.53 -9.72 11.30
N ALA A 62 -12.04 -8.49 11.47
CA ALA A 62 -13.20 -8.21 12.32
C ALA A 62 -14.44 -8.98 11.82
N GLU A 63 -14.74 -8.92 10.52
CA GLU A 63 -15.85 -9.64 9.88
C GLU A 63 -15.70 -11.15 10.08
N SER A 64 -14.49 -11.71 9.94
CA SER A 64 -14.25 -13.13 10.18
C SER A 64 -14.48 -13.53 11.64
N LEU A 65 -14.13 -12.67 12.60
CA LEU A 65 -14.33 -12.92 14.03
C LEU A 65 -15.81 -12.84 14.44
N GLU A 66 -16.58 -11.97 13.80
CA GLU A 66 -18.03 -11.90 14.00
C GLU A 66 -18.73 -13.15 13.47
N ASN A 67 -18.39 -13.59 12.25
CA ASN A 67 -18.97 -14.78 11.64
C ASN A 67 -18.65 -16.06 12.43
N ASN A 68 -17.43 -16.21 12.94
CA ASN A 68 -17.03 -17.38 13.75
C ASN A 68 -17.68 -17.44 15.15
N LYS A 69 -18.34 -16.37 15.60
CA LYS A 69 -19.10 -16.37 16.88
C LYS A 69 -20.57 -16.73 16.69
N ALA A 70 -21.05 -16.79 15.45
CA ALA A 70 -22.44 -17.13 15.12
C ALA A 70 -22.67 -18.65 14.95
N ASP A 71 -21.59 -19.45 14.98
CA ASP A 71 -21.57 -20.92 15.00
C ASP A 71 -21.28 -21.46 16.42
#